data_AF-A0A4S2EYF2-F1
#
_entry.id   AF-A0A4S2EYF2-F1
#
_cell.length_a   1.000
_cell.length_b   1.000
_cell.length_c   1.000
_cell.angle_alpha   90.00
_cell.angle_beta   90.00
_cell.angle_gamma   90.00
#
_symmetry.space_group_name_H-M   'P 1'
#
loop_
_entity.id
_entity.type
_entity.pdbx_description
1 polymer ?
#
loop_
_entity_poly.entity_id
_entity_poly.type
_entity_poly.pdbx_seq_one_letter_code
_entity_poly.pdbx_strand_id
1 'polypeptide(L)'
;MAYQPPQGTRALSRNQALQLLFQAEGVKRPVRRVLEDEYLVTNGPASDYAQELACLCEDHLAQIDPVLAAYSERWALSRMHSVDRNILRLALYELLFEESVEDSVVINEAVKMAHDFGGDESYSFVNGILGRIVRDRAQGIDILRKGQEEVASEASEAENAWAGPEAADAALADDASAEAADSDISEA
;
A
#
# COMPACT_ATOMS: atom_id res chain seq x y z
N MET A 1 6.39 -27.83 -0.17
CA MET A 1 7.03 -27.41 -1.44
C MET A 1 6.00 -26.56 -2.14
N ALA A 2 6.24 -25.26 -2.31
CA ALA A 2 5.28 -24.35 -2.94
C ALA A 2 5.03 -24.83 -4.37
N TYR A 3 3.76 -25.03 -4.74
CA TYR A 3 3.39 -25.47 -6.07
C TYR A 3 3.58 -24.31 -7.03
N GLN A 4 4.47 -24.49 -8.01
CA GLN A 4 4.77 -23.45 -8.98
C GLN A 4 4.15 -23.82 -10.34
N PRO A 5 3.05 -23.17 -10.75
CA PRO A 5 2.36 -23.57 -11.96
C PRO A 5 3.17 -23.25 -13.23
N PRO A 6 2.93 -23.99 -14.33
CA PRO A 6 3.43 -23.67 -15.67
C PRO A 6 3.16 -22.22 -16.09
N GLN A 7 3.98 -21.65 -16.99
CA GLN A 7 3.89 -20.23 -17.36
C GLN A 7 2.52 -19.79 -17.88
N GLY A 8 1.83 -20.60 -18.71
CA GLY A 8 0.48 -20.29 -19.19
C GLY A 8 -0.61 -20.32 -18.09
N THR A 9 -0.42 -21.15 -17.06
CA THR A 9 -1.28 -21.21 -15.88
C THR A 9 -1.02 -20.10 -14.88
N ARG A 10 0.16 -19.46 -14.89
CA ARG A 10 0.46 -18.31 -14.02
C ARG A 10 -0.32 -17.07 -14.41
N ALA A 11 -0.42 -16.75 -15.69
CA ALA A 11 -1.21 -15.62 -16.17
C ALA A 11 -2.69 -15.77 -15.77
N LEU A 12 -3.28 -16.96 -15.99
CA LEU A 12 -4.64 -17.25 -15.53
C LEU A 12 -4.76 -17.10 -14.00
N SER A 13 -3.80 -17.63 -13.24
CA SER A 13 -3.86 -17.58 -11.79
C SER A 13 -3.74 -16.15 -11.24
N ARG A 14 -2.95 -15.27 -11.87
CA ARG A 14 -2.92 -13.84 -11.53
C ARG A 14 -4.26 -13.17 -11.77
N ASN A 15 -4.89 -13.44 -12.91
CA ASN A 15 -6.24 -12.93 -13.20
C ASN A 15 -7.27 -13.39 -12.16
N GLN A 16 -7.19 -14.65 -11.74
CA GLN A 16 -8.08 -15.18 -10.70
C GLN A 16 -7.76 -14.58 -9.32
N ALA A 17 -6.49 -14.42 -8.97
CA ALA A 17 -6.06 -13.77 -7.73
C ALA A 17 -6.53 -12.31 -7.65
N LEU A 18 -6.43 -11.56 -8.75
CA LEU A 18 -6.97 -10.20 -8.86
C LEU A 18 -8.49 -10.18 -8.60
N GLN A 19 -9.24 -11.12 -9.19
CA GLN A 19 -10.69 -11.20 -8.98
C GLN A 19 -11.05 -11.52 -7.52
N LEU A 20 -10.26 -12.36 -6.84
CA LEU A 20 -10.44 -12.66 -5.42
C LEU A 20 -10.15 -11.42 -4.55
N LEU A 21 -9.06 -10.71 -4.79
CA LEU A 21 -8.71 -9.46 -4.09
C LEU A 21 -9.78 -8.38 -4.29
N PHE A 22 -10.25 -8.20 -5.53
CA PHE A 22 -11.32 -7.25 -5.84
C PHE A 22 -12.62 -7.58 -5.11
N GLN A 23 -13.01 -8.86 -5.06
CA GLN A 23 -14.18 -9.30 -4.30
C GLN A 23 -14.03 -9.06 -2.80
N ALA A 24 -12.90 -9.47 -2.22
CA ALA A 24 -12.56 -9.27 -0.81
C ALA A 24 -12.67 -7.80 -0.41
N GLU A 25 -12.12 -6.90 -1.24
CA GLU A 25 -12.22 -5.46 -1.04
C GLU A 25 -13.67 -4.97 -1.13
N GLY A 26 -14.43 -5.40 -2.15
CA GLY A 26 -15.82 -5.01 -2.36
C GLY A 26 -16.75 -5.42 -1.22
N VAL A 27 -16.55 -6.63 -0.67
CA VAL A 27 -17.32 -7.12 0.49
C VAL A 27 -16.73 -6.72 1.84
N LYS A 28 -15.56 -6.05 1.86
CA LYS A 28 -14.81 -5.66 3.06
C LYS A 28 -14.55 -6.84 4.01
N ARG A 29 -14.15 -7.97 3.45
CA ARG A 29 -13.79 -9.19 4.20
C ARG A 29 -12.47 -9.73 3.67
N PRO A 30 -11.67 -10.38 4.52
CA PRO A 30 -10.39 -10.90 4.08
C PRO A 30 -10.57 -11.98 3.01
N VAL A 31 -9.59 -12.12 2.12
CA VAL A 31 -9.57 -13.10 1.02
C VAL A 31 -9.86 -14.51 1.53
N ARG A 32 -9.28 -14.90 2.68
CA ARG A 32 -9.52 -16.22 3.29
C ARG A 32 -11.01 -16.48 3.58
N ARG A 33 -11.78 -15.45 3.95
CA ARG A 33 -13.23 -15.58 4.18
C ARG A 33 -14.01 -15.63 2.86
N VAL A 34 -13.57 -14.92 1.83
CA VAL A 34 -14.14 -15.04 0.48
C VAL A 34 -13.98 -16.45 -0.06
N LEU A 35 -12.85 -17.10 0.21
CA LEU A 35 -12.56 -18.48 -0.21
C LEU A 35 -13.38 -19.54 0.55
N GLU A 36 -13.80 -19.25 1.78
CA GLU A 36 -14.69 -20.13 2.57
C GLU A 36 -16.15 -20.10 2.08
N ASP A 37 -16.56 -18.99 1.45
CA ASP A 37 -17.88 -18.77 0.88
C ASP A 37 -17.92 -19.11 -0.62
N GLU A 38 -19.00 -18.71 -1.30
CA GLU A 38 -19.07 -18.73 -2.76
C GLU A 38 -18.32 -17.51 -3.35
N TYR A 39 -17.30 -17.78 -4.16
CA TYR A 39 -16.54 -16.76 -4.91
C TYR A 39 -16.79 -16.88 -6.40
N LEU A 40 -16.66 -15.75 -7.11
CA LEU A 40 -16.88 -15.66 -8.55
C LEU A 40 -15.56 -15.35 -9.26
N VAL A 41 -15.06 -16.31 -10.03
CA VAL A 41 -13.90 -16.09 -10.91
C VAL A 41 -14.19 -16.62 -12.30
N THR A 42 -13.54 -16.02 -13.29
CA THR A 42 -13.62 -16.45 -14.68
C THR A 42 -12.68 -17.63 -14.97
N ASN A 43 -12.97 -18.36 -16.05
CA ASN A 43 -12.15 -19.46 -16.58
C ASN A 43 -12.03 -20.68 -15.65
N GLY A 44 -13.11 -21.03 -14.96
CA GLY A 44 -13.19 -22.17 -14.04
C GLY A 44 -12.87 -21.79 -12.60
N PRO A 45 -12.78 -22.76 -11.67
CA PRO A 45 -12.48 -22.49 -10.27
C PRO A 45 -11.09 -21.85 -10.11
N ALA A 46 -10.91 -21.09 -9.02
CA ALA A 46 -9.62 -20.50 -8.71
C ALA A 46 -8.60 -21.62 -8.42
N SER A 47 -7.47 -21.61 -9.13
CA SER A 47 -6.40 -22.56 -8.86
C SER A 47 -5.84 -22.38 -7.45
N ASP A 48 -5.28 -23.43 -6.84
CA ASP A 48 -4.65 -23.33 -5.51
C ASP A 48 -3.61 -22.22 -5.46
N TYR A 49 -2.84 -22.05 -6.54
CA TYR A 49 -1.87 -20.97 -6.67
C TYR A 49 -2.51 -19.58 -6.74
N ALA A 50 -3.67 -19.42 -7.39
CA ALA A 50 -4.38 -18.15 -7.41
C ALA A 50 -4.89 -17.77 -6.01
N GLN A 51 -5.40 -18.75 -5.26
CA GLN A 51 -5.88 -18.56 -3.89
C GLN A 51 -4.73 -18.19 -2.97
N GLU A 52 -3.62 -18.94 -3.04
CA GLU A 52 -2.40 -18.66 -2.28
C GLU A 52 -1.85 -17.26 -2.59
N LEU A 53 -1.72 -16.92 -3.88
CA LEU A 53 -1.23 -15.61 -4.30
C LEU A 53 -2.10 -14.46 -3.78
N ALA A 54 -3.43 -14.60 -3.83
CA ALA A 54 -4.35 -13.60 -3.29
C ALA A 54 -4.21 -13.45 -1.77
N CYS A 55 -4.11 -14.56 -1.02
CA CYS A 55 -3.89 -14.52 0.42
C CYS A 55 -2.53 -13.90 0.78
N LEU A 56 -1.46 -14.28 0.09
CA LEU A 56 -0.12 -13.74 0.36
C LEU A 56 -0.06 -12.24 0.05
N CYS A 57 -0.69 -11.80 -1.05
CA CYS A 57 -0.80 -10.37 -1.34
C CYS A 57 -1.55 -9.61 -0.23
N GLU A 58 -2.67 -10.16 0.28
CA GLU A 58 -3.42 -9.56 1.39
C GLU A 58 -2.59 -9.49 2.68
N ASP A 59 -1.89 -10.56 3.02
CA ASP A 59 -1.07 -10.67 4.23
C ASP A 59 0.10 -9.65 4.23
N HIS A 60 0.50 -9.12 3.06
CA HIS A 60 1.60 -8.16 2.89
C HIS A 60 1.14 -6.71 2.63
N LEU A 61 -0.17 -6.40 2.67
CA LEU A 61 -0.67 -5.05 2.35
C LEU A 61 -0.05 -3.95 3.22
N ALA A 62 0.27 -4.24 4.49
CA ALA A 62 0.91 -3.28 5.38
C ALA A 62 2.32 -2.85 4.92
N GLN A 63 3.00 -3.66 4.11
CA GLN A 63 4.29 -3.32 3.49
C GLN A 63 4.11 -2.77 2.08
N ILE A 64 3.13 -3.29 1.33
CA ILE A 64 2.86 -2.92 -0.07
C ILE A 64 2.24 -1.52 -0.18
N ASP A 65 1.23 -1.20 0.64
CA ASP A 65 0.49 0.06 0.53
C ASP A 65 1.37 1.30 0.79
N PRO A 66 2.29 1.31 1.78
CA PRO A 66 3.27 2.40 1.93
C PRO A 66 4.13 2.63 0.68
N VAL A 67 4.62 1.55 0.07
CA VAL A 67 5.39 1.65 -1.18
C VAL A 67 4.51 2.25 -2.27
N LEU A 68 3.30 1.72 -2.46
CA LEU A 68 2.39 2.21 -3.49
C LEU A 68 2.07 3.70 -3.30
N ALA A 69 1.85 4.13 -2.06
CA ALA A 69 1.60 5.53 -1.70
C ALA A 69 2.76 6.45 -2.09
N ALA A 70 4.00 6.04 -1.78
CA ALA A 70 5.20 6.81 -2.12
C ALA A 70 5.40 6.99 -3.63
N TYR A 71 4.85 6.10 -4.47
CA TYR A 71 4.90 6.23 -5.93
C TYR A 71 3.65 6.86 -6.54
N SER A 72 2.59 7.05 -5.74
CA SER A 72 1.32 7.61 -6.19
C SER A 72 1.13 9.08 -5.88
N GLU A 73 2.16 9.79 -5.38
CA GLU A 73 2.44 11.23 -5.11
C GLU A 73 1.30 12.29 -5.09
N ARG A 74 0.19 12.09 -5.81
CA ARG A 74 -0.96 13.00 -5.91
C ARG A 74 -2.30 12.33 -5.61
N TRP A 75 -2.33 11.01 -5.43
CA TRP A 75 -3.55 10.23 -5.27
C TRP A 75 -3.45 9.34 -4.04
N ALA A 76 -4.33 9.61 -3.07
CA ALA A 76 -4.58 8.68 -1.98
C ALA A 76 -5.02 7.33 -2.57
N LEU A 77 -4.51 6.23 -2.02
CA LEU A 77 -4.85 4.88 -2.48
C LEU A 77 -6.36 4.68 -2.55
N SER A 78 -7.12 5.21 -1.59
CA SER A 78 -8.59 5.13 -1.52
C SER A 78 -9.33 5.77 -2.70
N ARG A 79 -8.68 6.66 -3.45
CA ARG A 79 -9.25 7.32 -4.65
C ARG A 79 -8.97 6.57 -5.94
N MET A 80 -8.04 5.61 -5.93
CA MET A 80 -7.77 4.76 -7.09
C MET A 80 -8.97 3.87 -7.39
N HIS A 81 -9.20 3.56 -8.67
CA HIS A 81 -10.11 2.49 -9.04
C HIS A 81 -9.68 1.20 -8.34
N SER A 82 -10.66 0.47 -7.80
CA SER A 82 -10.41 -0.75 -7.02
C SER A 82 -9.63 -1.79 -7.82
N VAL A 83 -9.93 -1.94 -9.12
CA VAL A 83 -9.19 -2.84 -10.02
C VAL A 83 -7.72 -2.42 -10.12
N ASP A 84 -7.44 -1.16 -10.49
CA ASP A 84 -6.06 -0.66 -10.66
C ASP A 84 -5.24 -0.79 -9.37
N ARG A 85 -5.84 -0.45 -8.23
CA ARG A 85 -5.21 -0.58 -6.91
C ARG A 85 -4.84 -2.04 -6.62
N ASN A 86 -5.74 -2.98 -6.88
CA ASN A 86 -5.47 -4.40 -6.63
C ASN A 86 -4.47 -4.99 -7.64
N ILE A 87 -4.43 -4.52 -8.89
CA ILE A 87 -3.38 -4.87 -9.86
C ILE A 87 -2.01 -4.39 -9.35
N LEU A 88 -1.92 -3.14 -8.90
CA LEU A 88 -0.67 -2.57 -8.40
C LEU A 88 -0.18 -3.27 -7.12
N ARG A 89 -1.10 -3.60 -6.20
CA ARG A 89 -0.79 -4.38 -5.00
C ARG A 89 -0.26 -5.77 -5.34
N LEU A 90 -0.93 -6.47 -6.25
CA LEU A 90 -0.52 -7.81 -6.70
C LEU A 90 0.86 -7.79 -7.38
N ALA A 91 1.09 -6.80 -8.25
CA ALA A 91 2.39 -6.60 -8.91
C ALA A 91 3.50 -6.27 -7.90
N LEU A 92 3.24 -5.39 -6.94
CA LEU A 92 4.20 -5.06 -5.89
C LEU A 92 4.50 -6.26 -4.99
N TYR A 93 3.50 -7.07 -4.65
CA TYR A 93 3.72 -8.32 -3.92
C TYR A 93 4.75 -9.19 -4.65
N GLU A 94 4.55 -9.44 -5.95
CA GLU A 94 5.48 -10.27 -6.71
C GLU A 94 6.88 -9.64 -6.82
N LEU A 95 6.98 -8.33 -7.08
CA LEU A 95 8.28 -7.63 -7.16
C LEU A 95 9.07 -7.65 -5.84
N LEU A 96 8.37 -7.67 -4.70
CA LEU A 96 8.97 -7.56 -3.38
C LEU A 96 9.27 -8.91 -2.74
N PHE A 97 8.41 -9.91 -2.98
CA PHE A 97 8.42 -11.16 -2.22
C PHE A 97 8.58 -12.41 -3.10
N GLU A 98 8.47 -12.29 -4.43
CA GLU A 98 8.61 -13.42 -5.36
C GLU A 98 9.87 -13.30 -6.23
N GLU A 99 11.04 -13.57 -5.65
CA GLU A 99 12.35 -13.55 -6.34
C GLU A 99 12.42 -14.51 -7.55
N SER A 100 11.50 -15.47 -7.63
CA SER A 100 11.42 -16.46 -8.71
C SER A 100 10.83 -15.91 -10.02
N VAL A 101 10.32 -14.67 -10.02
CA VAL A 101 9.69 -14.02 -11.17
C VAL A 101 10.47 -12.80 -11.57
N GLU A 102 10.87 -12.71 -12.83
CA GLU A 102 11.56 -11.52 -13.34
C GLU A 102 10.66 -10.28 -13.29
N ASP A 103 11.20 -9.14 -12.85
CA ASP A 103 10.49 -7.84 -12.80
C ASP A 103 9.76 -7.53 -14.13
N SER A 104 10.39 -7.82 -15.27
CA SER A 104 9.80 -7.58 -16.61
C SER A 104 8.52 -8.40 -16.85
N VAL A 105 8.46 -9.63 -16.34
CA VAL A 105 7.29 -10.51 -16.46
C VAL A 105 6.16 -9.99 -15.59
N VAL A 106 6.45 -9.59 -14.35
CA VAL A 106 5.45 -9.02 -13.44
C VAL A 106 4.81 -7.77 -14.05
N ILE A 107 5.62 -6.86 -14.58
CA ILE A 107 5.14 -5.62 -15.20
C ILE A 107 4.28 -5.92 -16.43
N ASN A 108 4.74 -6.77 -17.34
CA ASN A 108 4.00 -7.11 -18.56
C ASN A 108 2.63 -7.69 -18.24
N GLU A 109 2.54 -8.59 -17.25
CA GLU A 109 1.27 -9.19 -16.83
C GLU A 109 0.37 -8.18 -16.13
N ALA A 110 0.91 -7.33 -15.25
CA ALA A 110 0.14 -6.29 -14.57
C ALA A 110 -0.45 -5.26 -15.55
N VAL A 111 0.36 -4.81 -16.51
CA VAL A 111 -0.06 -3.85 -17.54
C VAL A 111 -1.11 -4.46 -18.47
N LYS A 112 -0.96 -5.76 -18.80
CA LYS A 112 -1.97 -6.50 -19.56
C LYS A 112 -3.29 -6.62 -18.78
N MET A 113 -3.25 -6.98 -17.49
CA MET A 113 -4.45 -6.99 -16.64
C MET A 113 -5.11 -5.62 -16.57
N ALA A 114 -4.33 -4.54 -16.47
CA ALA A 114 -4.86 -3.18 -16.42
C ALA A 114 -5.61 -2.82 -17.71
N HIS A 115 -5.06 -3.19 -18.87
CA HIS A 115 -5.76 -3.05 -20.14
C HIS A 115 -7.02 -3.92 -20.22
N ASP A 116 -6.94 -5.19 -19.84
CA ASP A 116 -8.04 -6.15 -19.99
C ASP A 116 -9.24 -5.83 -19.05
N PHE A 117 -8.98 -5.33 -17.85
CA PHE A 117 -10.04 -5.02 -16.86
C PHE A 117 -10.44 -3.54 -16.78
N GLY A 118 -9.59 -2.61 -17.23
CA GLY A 118 -9.80 -1.17 -17.07
C GLY A 118 -9.55 -0.32 -18.32
N GLY A 119 -9.07 -0.91 -19.43
CA GLY A 119 -8.84 -0.22 -20.70
C GLY A 119 -7.61 0.70 -20.70
N ASP A 120 -7.59 1.63 -21.66
CA ASP A 120 -6.40 2.46 -21.97
C ASP A 120 -5.96 3.38 -20.82
N GLU A 121 -6.92 3.89 -20.04
CA GLU A 121 -6.63 4.77 -18.90
C GLU A 121 -5.92 3.98 -17.79
N SER A 122 -6.47 2.83 -17.41
CA SER A 122 -5.87 1.90 -16.45
C SER A 122 -4.50 1.41 -16.92
N TYR A 123 -4.37 1.02 -18.20
CA TYR A 123 -3.09 0.65 -18.81
C TYR A 123 -2.03 1.74 -18.59
N SER A 124 -2.36 2.98 -18.96
CA SER A 124 -1.43 4.12 -18.89
C SER A 124 -1.05 4.44 -17.44
N PHE A 125 -2.02 4.39 -16.54
CA PHE A 125 -1.84 4.64 -15.11
C PHE A 125 -0.93 3.59 -14.45
N VAL A 126 -1.27 2.31 -14.59
CA VAL A 126 -0.51 1.19 -14.00
C VAL A 126 0.91 1.14 -14.57
N ASN A 127 1.07 1.27 -15.88
CA ASN A 127 2.38 1.31 -16.52
C ASN A 127 3.23 2.50 -16.02
N GLY A 128 2.61 3.66 -15.81
CA GLY A 128 3.30 4.84 -15.28
C GLY A 128 3.85 4.64 -13.86
N ILE A 129 3.07 4.00 -12.98
CA ILE A 129 3.46 3.71 -11.59
C ILE A 129 4.57 2.65 -11.56
N LEU A 130 4.34 1.48 -12.18
CA LEU A 130 5.31 0.38 -12.20
C LEU A 130 6.62 0.78 -12.89
N GLY A 131 6.55 1.59 -13.95
CA GLY A 131 7.72 2.12 -14.63
C GLY A 131 8.59 3.02 -13.74
N ARG A 132 8.04 3.72 -12.75
CA ARG A 132 8.84 4.46 -11.74
C ARG A 132 9.47 3.50 -10.74
N ILE A 133 8.69 2.58 -10.19
CA ILE A 133 9.16 1.59 -9.20
C ILE A 133 10.36 0.81 -9.74
N VAL A 134 10.27 0.30 -10.96
CA VAL A 134 11.31 -0.57 -11.53
C VAL A 134 12.56 0.23 -11.91
N ARG A 135 12.42 1.51 -12.31
CA ARG A 135 13.57 2.40 -12.49
C ARG A 135 14.32 2.63 -11.19
N ASP A 136 13.61 2.89 -10.11
CA ASP A 136 14.22 3.08 -8.79
C ASP A 136 14.94 1.80 -8.32
N ARG A 137 14.29 0.63 -8.46
CA ARG A 137 14.90 -0.67 -8.17
C ARG A 137 16.17 -0.91 -8.99
N ALA A 138 16.15 -0.62 -10.30
CA ALA A 138 17.31 -0.77 -11.18
C ALA A 138 18.48 0.17 -10.80
N GLN A 139 18.19 1.27 -10.10
CA GLN A 139 19.19 2.17 -9.53
C GLN A 139 19.68 1.75 -8.14
N GLY A 140 19.21 0.61 -7.62
CA GLY A 140 19.56 0.10 -6.29
C GLY A 140 18.82 0.80 -5.15
N ILE A 141 17.73 1.51 -5.44
CA ILE A 141 16.88 2.12 -4.41
C ILE A 141 16.05 1.03 -3.75
N ASP A 142 16.16 0.93 -2.42
CA ASP A 142 15.28 0.09 -1.61
C ASP A 142 13.90 0.74 -1.51
N ILE A 143 12.97 0.23 -2.31
CA ILE A 143 11.61 0.74 -2.39
C ILE A 143 10.78 0.45 -1.13
N LEU A 144 11.09 -0.61 -0.38
CA LEU A 144 10.42 -0.92 0.89
C LEU A 144 10.77 0.14 1.93
N ARG A 145 12.07 0.40 2.07
CA ARG A 145 12.58 1.45 2.95
C ARG A 145 12.01 2.81 2.55
N LYS A 146 12.00 3.14 1.26
CA LYS A 146 11.40 4.40 0.76
C LYS A 146 9.94 4.56 1.19
N GLY A 147 9.12 3.51 1.03
CA GLY A 147 7.71 3.54 1.46
C GLY A 147 7.54 3.74 2.97
N GLN A 148 8.40 3.09 3.79
CA GLN A 148 8.39 3.25 5.24
C GLN A 148 8.78 4.66 5.70
N GLU A 149 9.77 5.26 5.04
CA GLU A 149 10.24 6.62 5.34
C GLU A 149 9.20 7.68 5.02
N GLU A 150 8.49 7.53 3.90
CA GLU A 150 7.40 8.45 3.52
C GLU A 150 6.29 8.46 4.58
N VAL A 151 5.85 7.26 5.00
CA VAL A 151 4.81 7.13 6.04
C VAL A 151 5.28 7.68 7.39
N ALA A 152 6.55 7.48 7.76
CA ALA A 152 7.11 8.04 8.98
C ALA A 152 7.16 9.58 8.93
N SER A 153 7.51 10.15 7.76
CA SER A 153 7.50 11.60 7.54
C SER A 153 6.10 12.17 7.70
N GLU A 154 5.10 11.61 7.00
CA GLU A 154 3.69 12.03 7.08
C GLU A 154 3.14 11.95 8.51
N ALA A 155 3.48 10.88 9.25
CA ALA A 155 3.06 10.73 10.65
C ALA A 155 3.66 11.82 11.55
N SER A 156 4.94 12.16 11.35
CA SER A 156 5.61 13.22 12.12
C SER A 156 5.06 14.62 11.82
N GLU A 157 4.71 14.89 10.55
CA GLU A 157 4.08 16.14 10.14
C GLU A 157 2.67 16.28 10.73
N ALA A 158 1.89 15.19 10.73
CA ALA A 158 0.56 15.17 11.33
C ALA A 158 0.61 15.37 12.86
N GLU A 159 1.58 14.75 13.54
CA GLU A 159 1.80 14.95 14.98
C GLU A 159 2.18 16.40 15.31
N ASN A 160 3.11 16.98 14.56
CA ASN A 160 3.51 18.39 14.72
C ASN A 160 2.36 19.36 14.39
N ALA A 161 1.53 19.06 13.39
CA ALA A 161 0.38 19.88 13.03
C ALA A 161 -0.74 19.84 14.09
N TRP A 162 -0.94 18.68 14.74
CA TRP A 162 -1.88 18.54 15.86
C TRP A 162 -1.38 19.22 17.14
N ALA A 163 -0.06 19.21 17.38
CA ALA A 163 0.54 19.82 18.56
C ALA A 163 0.27 21.33 18.67
N GLY A 164 0.12 22.04 17.54
CA GLY A 164 -0.30 23.44 17.47
C GLY A 164 0.57 24.45 18.25
N PRO A 165 0.42 25.76 18.03
CA PRO A 165 1.11 26.78 18.81
C PRO A 165 0.61 26.90 20.26
N GLU A 166 -0.57 26.37 20.60
CA GLU A 166 -1.18 26.46 21.94
C GLU A 166 -0.50 25.59 23.00
N ALA A 167 0.12 24.46 22.62
CA ALA A 167 0.89 23.63 23.55
C ALA A 167 2.21 24.31 23.99
N ALA A 168 2.77 25.19 23.16
CA ALA A 168 3.95 25.97 23.50
C ALA A 168 3.65 27.13 24.47
N ASP A 169 2.46 27.74 24.37
CA ASP A 169 2.04 28.85 25.24
C ASP A 169 1.65 28.35 26.66
N ALA A 170 1.12 27.13 26.77
CA ALA A 170 0.85 26.49 28.06
C ALA A 170 2.13 26.15 28.86
N ALA A 171 3.27 25.95 28.19
CA ALA A 171 4.55 25.63 28.84
C ALA A 171 5.27 26.89 29.40
N LEU A 172 4.89 28.09 28.97
CA LEU A 172 5.45 29.37 29.45
C LEU A 172 4.67 29.95 30.64
N ALA A 173 3.46 29.46 30.91
CA ALA A 173 2.61 29.96 32.01
C ALA A 173 2.96 29.35 33.39
N ASP A 174 3.69 28.23 33.45
CA ASP A 174 3.99 27.53 34.70
C ASP A 174 5.28 28.03 35.39
N ASP A 175 6.10 28.85 34.71
CA ASP A 175 7.33 29.46 35.27
C ASP A 175 7.08 30.86 35.88
N ALA A 176 5.91 31.46 35.64
CA ALA A 176 5.61 32.84 36.05
C ALA A 176 4.94 32.99 37.42
N SER A 177 4.80 31.91 38.20
CA SER A 177 4.09 31.93 39.50
C SER A 177 5.01 31.86 40.74
N ALA A 178 6.33 31.98 40.58
CA ALA A 178 7.29 31.88 41.69
C ALA A 178 7.86 33.21 42.24
N GLU A 179 7.62 34.38 41.63
CA GLU A 179 8.20 35.66 42.12
C GLU A 179 7.13 36.74 42.37
N ALA A 180 6.44 36.68 43.50
CA ALA A 180 5.77 37.85 44.09
C ALA A 180 5.40 37.62 45.57
N ALA A 181 6.40 37.54 46.46
CA ALA A 181 6.16 37.67 47.90
C ALA A 181 7.43 38.07 48.67
N ASP A 182 8.05 39.21 48.35
CA ASP A 182 8.81 39.95 49.37
C ASP A 182 8.97 41.43 48.99
N SER A 183 8.03 42.27 49.40
CA SER A 183 8.32 43.65 49.79
C SER A 183 7.08 44.31 50.39
N ASP A 184 7.33 45.02 51.49
CA ASP A 184 6.48 46.00 52.20
C ASP A 184 5.56 45.47 53.31
N ILE A 185 6.04 45.60 54.55
CA ILE A 185 5.46 46.48 55.59
C ILE A 185 6.56 46.85 56.62
N SER A 186 7.02 48.09 56.56
CA SER A 186 7.38 48.97 57.70
C SER A 186 6.50 50.22 57.54
N GLU A 187 5.98 50.95 58.52
CA GLU A 187 6.22 51.19 59.95
C GLU A 187 4.87 51.55 60.61
N ALA A 188 4.70 51.22 61.91
CA ALA A 188 4.18 52.09 62.99
C ALA A 188 3.96 51.29 64.27
#